data_AF-A0AAN8WV42-F1
#
_entry.id   AF-A0AAN8WV42-F1
#
_cell.length_a   1.000
_cell.length_b   1.000
_cell.length_c   1.000
_cell.angle_alpha   90.00
_cell.angle_beta   90.00
_cell.angle_gamma   90.00
#
_symmetry.space_group_name_H-M   'P 1'
#
loop_
_entity.id
_entity.type
_entity.pdbx_description
1 polymer ?
#
loop_
_entity_poly.entity_id
_entity_poly.type
_entity_poly.pdbx_seq_one_letter_code
_entity_poly.pdbx_strand_id
1 'polypeptide(L)'
;MSDIIVVIALVLVFFFVVVVVVVVVVVVVVVVVVVVVVVVVVVVVVVVVVVVVVVVVVVVVVVVVVVVVVVVVVVVVVVVVVVVVVVVVVVVVVVVVVVVVVVVVVVVVVVVVVVVVVVVVVVVVVVVVVVVVVVVVVVVVVVVVVVVVVVVVVVVVVVVVVVVVVVVVVVVVVVVVVVVVVVVVVVVVVVVVVVVVVVVVVVVVVVVVVVVVVVVVVVVVVVVVVVVVVVLVVVVVVVVLVVLVVVVLVVVLVVVVVLVVLVLVVLVLVVVLVLLVVVLVVLVLVVLVLVVVLVVLVLVVLVLVVVLVLLVVVLLVVVLVVVLLVVLLVVVVVVLLVLLLLLLPNHWENVTELDVSDNGISSLDVSCLTCLTSLVCSNNTITTITLHGATLTALTADNNKLSKLEVRYHPRKLMKLSIARNQLTAVPPWLVSSTEATFVDVSHNHLSSLPAFLTSGHLRRLHTLSAHHNKLSAFSIPQKLSYINNGSASVAAYSNGSSPYRSHNGTKQGPQRSNYGTSSTQHSSQNANLHEEPRLCSLEVLLLHHNKLPSLPANLFTWLNR
;
A
#
# COMPACT_ATOMS: atom_id res chain seq x y z
N MET A 1 -59.18 12.57 19.13
CA MET A 1 -58.55 13.47 18.13
C MET A 1 -57.15 13.92 18.59
N SER A 2 -56.94 14.18 19.87
CA SER A 2 -55.61 14.41 20.49
C SER A 2 -54.63 13.27 20.22
N ASP A 3 -55.06 12.02 20.34
CA ASP A 3 -54.14 10.88 20.41
C ASP A 3 -53.47 10.58 19.05
N ILE A 4 -54.17 10.83 17.93
CA ILE A 4 -53.63 10.62 16.58
C ILE A 4 -52.59 11.68 16.23
N ILE A 5 -52.82 12.94 16.61
CA ILE A 5 -51.89 14.05 16.38
C ILE A 5 -50.60 13.85 17.20
N VAL A 6 -50.73 13.35 18.44
CA VAL A 6 -49.58 13.02 19.30
C VAL A 6 -48.73 11.90 18.70
N VAL A 7 -49.34 10.83 18.19
CA VAL A 7 -48.61 9.73 17.53
C VAL A 7 -47.86 10.22 16.30
N ILE A 8 -48.49 11.06 15.47
CA ILE A 8 -47.87 11.69 14.30
C ILE A 8 -46.65 12.52 14.69
N ALA A 9 -46.77 13.38 15.71
CA ALA A 9 -45.67 14.21 16.17
C ALA A 9 -44.50 13.35 16.68
N LEU A 10 -44.79 12.27 17.42
CA LEU A 10 -43.78 11.33 17.93
C LEU A 10 -43.01 10.63 16.80
N VAL A 11 -43.70 10.21 15.73
CA VAL A 11 -43.09 9.58 14.55
C VAL A 11 -42.16 10.57 13.82
N LEU A 12 -42.59 11.82 13.63
CA LEU A 12 -41.76 12.85 12.98
C LEU A 12 -40.52 13.20 13.81
N VAL A 13 -40.64 13.30 15.13
CA VAL A 13 -39.52 13.54 16.03
C VAL A 13 -38.53 12.37 16.01
N PHE A 14 -39.01 11.14 16.11
CA PHE A 14 -38.16 9.95 16.01
C PHE A 14 -37.38 9.94 14.69
N PHE A 15 -38.08 10.23 13.60
CA PHE A 15 -37.48 10.23 12.27
C PHE A 15 -36.43 11.35 12.10
N PHE A 16 -36.70 12.56 12.61
CA PHE A 16 -35.73 13.66 12.65
C PHE A 16 -34.46 13.27 13.41
N VAL A 17 -34.61 12.62 14.58
CA VAL A 17 -33.48 12.13 15.37
C VAL A 17 -32.65 11.11 14.57
N VAL A 18 -33.30 10.18 13.86
CA VAL A 18 -32.59 9.19 13.02
C VAL A 18 -31.77 9.88 11.92
N VAL A 19 -32.32 10.88 11.23
CA VAL A 19 -31.59 11.63 10.19
C VAL A 19 -30.38 12.35 10.78
N VAL A 20 -30.55 13.05 11.91
CA VAL A 20 -29.47 13.76 12.57
C VAL A 20 -28.36 12.79 12.97
N VAL A 21 -28.71 11.65 13.55
CA VAL A 21 -27.72 10.61 13.93
C VAL A 21 -26.97 10.09 12.71
N VAL A 22 -27.65 9.81 11.60
CA VAL A 22 -27.01 9.33 10.37
C VAL A 22 -26.06 10.38 9.80
N VAL A 23 -26.47 11.65 9.73
CA VAL A 23 -25.62 12.75 9.25
C VAL A 23 -24.38 12.89 10.13
N VAL A 24 -24.53 12.84 11.46
CA VAL A 24 -23.38 12.90 12.38
C VAL A 24 -22.44 11.73 12.16
N VAL A 25 -22.96 10.49 12.06
CA VAL A 25 -22.13 9.30 11.79
C VAL A 25 -21.38 9.45 10.47
N VAL A 26 -22.04 9.92 9.42
CA VAL A 26 -21.43 10.13 8.09
C VAL A 26 -20.31 11.17 8.15
N VAL A 27 -20.55 12.31 8.80
CA VAL A 27 -19.53 13.35 8.97
C VAL A 27 -18.33 12.80 9.74
N VAL A 28 -18.56 12.06 10.82
CA VAL A 28 -17.49 11.42 11.60
C VAL A 28 -16.70 10.44 10.73
N VAL A 29 -17.35 9.58 9.96
CA VAL A 29 -16.67 8.62 9.07
C VAL A 29 -15.84 9.36 8.02
N VAL A 30 -16.39 10.38 7.36
CA VAL A 30 -15.64 11.17 6.36
C VAL A 30 -14.41 11.83 6.99
N VAL A 31 -14.55 12.44 8.17
CA VAL A 31 -13.43 13.08 8.88
C VAL A 31 -12.35 12.05 9.23
N VAL A 32 -12.73 10.89 9.80
CA VAL A 32 -11.79 9.82 10.13
C VAL A 32 -11.06 9.33 8.88
N VAL A 33 -11.78 9.12 7.77
CA VAL A 33 -11.20 8.70 6.50
C VAL A 33 -10.19 9.72 5.97
N VAL A 34 -10.54 11.02 5.98
CA VAL A 34 -9.62 12.08 5.55
C VAL A 34 -8.36 12.10 6.42
N VAL A 35 -8.50 11.99 7.74
CA VAL A 35 -7.36 11.94 8.65
C VAL A 35 -6.47 10.73 8.36
N VAL A 36 -7.06 9.54 8.17
CA VAL A 36 -6.30 8.32 7.84
C VAL A 36 -5.55 8.47 6.52
N VAL A 37 -6.19 9.02 5.48
CA VAL A 37 -5.53 9.29 4.19
C VAL A 37 -4.35 10.24 4.38
N VAL A 38 -4.54 11.36 5.08
CA VAL A 38 -3.48 12.35 5.30
C VAL A 38 -2.31 11.72 6.05
N VAL A 39 -2.58 10.95 7.12
CA VAL A 39 -1.54 10.25 7.88
C VAL A 39 -0.78 9.28 6.99
N VAL A 40 -1.46 8.47 6.18
CA VAL A 40 -0.77 7.51 5.30
C VAL A 40 0.03 8.22 4.22
N VAL A 41 -0.49 9.27 3.61
CA VAL A 41 0.26 10.08 2.63
C VAL A 41 1.54 10.64 3.27
N VAL A 42 1.45 11.18 4.49
CA VAL A 42 2.63 11.68 5.23
C VAL A 42 3.62 10.55 5.50
N VAL A 43 3.16 9.40 5.99
CA VAL A 43 4.03 8.23 6.26
C VAL A 43 4.73 7.78 4.98
N VAL A 44 4.01 7.72 3.85
CA VAL A 44 4.57 7.34 2.56
C VAL A 44 5.62 8.34 2.10
N VAL A 45 5.34 9.64 2.20
CA VAL A 45 6.32 10.68 1.86
C VAL A 45 7.57 10.54 2.71
N VAL A 46 7.42 10.33 4.02
CA VAL A 46 8.56 10.11 4.92
C VAL A 46 9.34 8.86 4.52
N VAL A 47 8.67 7.73 4.24
CA VAL A 47 9.33 6.50 3.79
C VAL A 47 10.10 6.75 2.49
N VAL A 48 9.49 7.40 1.49
CA VAL A 48 10.15 7.72 0.23
C VAL A 48 11.38 8.61 0.46
N VAL A 49 11.27 9.65 1.30
CA VAL A 49 12.40 10.53 1.62
C VAL A 49 13.53 9.75 2.30
N VAL A 50 13.22 8.92 3.31
CA VAL A 50 14.23 8.09 4.00
C VAL A 50 14.91 7.15 3.01
N VAL A 51 14.13 6.49 2.15
CA VAL A 51 14.62 5.60 1.10
C VAL A 51 15.57 6.36 0.16
N VAL A 52 15.20 7.54 -0.33
CA VAL A 52 16.05 8.39 -1.18
C VAL A 52 17.35 8.78 -0.46
N VAL A 53 17.28 9.21 0.80
CA VAL A 53 18.46 9.57 1.59
C VAL A 53 19.40 8.37 1.73
N VAL A 54 18.86 7.18 2.03
CA VAL A 54 19.65 5.94 2.12
C VAL A 54 20.33 5.63 0.79
N VAL A 55 19.66 5.78 -0.36
CA VAL A 55 20.30 5.64 -1.68
C VAL A 55 21.46 6.60 -1.83
N VAL A 56 21.24 7.88 -1.55
CA VAL A 56 22.27 8.90 -1.74
C VAL A 56 23.49 8.58 -0.90
N VAL A 57 23.29 8.19 0.37
CA VAL A 57 24.40 7.78 1.25
C VAL A 57 25.13 6.56 0.70
N VAL A 58 24.40 5.51 0.29
CA VAL A 58 24.98 4.29 -0.30
C VAL A 58 25.79 4.62 -1.55
N VAL A 59 25.22 5.41 -2.46
CA VAL A 59 25.88 5.83 -3.71
C VAL A 59 27.15 6.62 -3.39
N VAL A 60 27.09 7.57 -2.46
CA VAL A 60 28.26 8.36 -2.04
C VAL A 60 29.35 7.46 -1.47
N VAL A 61 29.01 6.55 -0.53
CA VAL A 61 29.96 5.61 0.05
C VAL A 61 30.63 4.78 -1.05
N VAL A 62 29.86 4.30 -2.02
CA VAL A 62 30.40 3.49 -3.11
C VAL A 62 31.28 4.32 -4.03
N VAL A 63 30.87 5.53 -4.40
CA VAL A 63 31.70 6.43 -5.20
C VAL A 63 33.04 6.66 -4.50
N VAL A 64 33.04 6.88 -3.19
CA VAL A 64 34.27 7.02 -2.40
C VAL A 64 35.12 5.75 -2.49
N VAL A 65 34.54 4.56 -2.28
CA VAL A 65 35.27 3.29 -2.38
C VAL A 65 35.82 3.06 -3.80
N VAL A 66 35.03 3.35 -4.84
CA VAL A 66 35.45 3.26 -6.25
C VAL A 66 36.65 4.18 -6.50
N VAL A 67 36.60 5.43 -6.04
CA VAL A 67 37.70 6.38 -6.18
C VAL A 67 38.96 5.86 -5.48
N VAL A 68 38.85 5.37 -4.25
CA VAL A 68 39.97 4.79 -3.51
C VAL A 68 40.57 3.60 -4.28
N VAL A 69 39.74 2.69 -4.76
CA VAL A 69 40.17 1.53 -5.54
C VAL A 69 40.87 1.97 -6.83
N VAL A 70 40.32 2.93 -7.57
CA VAL A 70 40.93 3.47 -8.79
C VAL A 70 42.30 4.10 -8.50
N VAL A 71 42.43 4.86 -7.41
CA VAL A 71 43.73 5.43 -7.00
C VAL A 71 44.73 4.30 -6.73
N VAL A 72 44.34 3.25 -6.01
CA VAL A 72 45.21 2.09 -5.75
C VAL A 72 45.60 1.38 -7.06
N VAL A 73 44.65 1.17 -7.99
CA VAL A 73 44.90 0.60 -9.32
C VAL A 73 45.98 1.42 -10.04
N VAL A 74 45.83 2.75 -10.09
CA VAL A 74 46.78 3.65 -10.77
C VAL A 74 48.17 3.53 -10.14
N VAL A 75 48.27 3.55 -8.81
CA VAL A 75 49.54 3.40 -8.10
C VAL A 75 50.21 2.06 -8.44
N VAL A 76 49.47 0.95 -8.40
CA VAL A 76 49.99 -0.38 -8.75
C VAL A 76 50.49 -0.41 -10.20
N VAL A 77 49.73 0.15 -11.14
CA VAL A 77 50.14 0.23 -12.56
C VAL A 77 51.43 1.03 -12.71
N VAL A 78 51.55 2.19 -12.06
CA VAL A 78 52.78 3.00 -12.08
C VAL A 78 53.96 2.20 -11.54
N VAL A 79 53.79 1.49 -10.41
CA VAL A 79 54.85 0.64 -9.85
C VAL A 79 55.25 -0.46 -10.83
N VAL A 80 54.29 -1.15 -11.46
CA VAL A 80 54.59 -2.17 -12.48
C VAL A 80 55.40 -1.58 -13.63
N VAL A 81 54.99 -0.42 -14.17
CA VAL A 81 55.72 0.25 -15.26
C VAL A 81 57.15 0.58 -14.84
N VAL A 82 57.34 1.14 -13.65
CA VAL A 82 58.68 1.46 -13.12
C VAL A 82 59.53 0.19 -13.00
N VAL A 83 58.98 -0.90 -12.45
CA VAL A 83 59.72 -2.17 -12.32
C VAL A 83 60.10 -2.72 -13.69
N VAL A 84 59.19 -2.68 -14.68
CA VAL A 84 59.49 -3.12 -16.06
C VAL A 84 60.61 -2.28 -16.67
N VAL A 85 60.58 -0.96 -16.51
CA VAL A 85 61.66 -0.08 -16.99
C VAL A 85 62.99 -0.43 -16.33
N VAL A 86 62.99 -0.64 -15.00
CA VAL A 86 64.19 -1.06 -14.26
C VAL A 86 64.72 -2.40 -14.79
N VAL A 87 63.84 -3.38 -15.02
CA VAL A 87 64.22 -4.67 -15.61
C VAL A 87 64.91 -4.48 -16.96
N VAL A 88 64.33 -3.69 -17.87
CA VAL A 88 64.91 -3.42 -19.20
C VAL A 88 66.29 -2.77 -19.07
N VAL A 89 66.44 -1.77 -18.21
CA VAL A 89 67.72 -1.09 -17.98
C VAL A 89 68.77 -2.07 -17.43
N VAL A 90 68.42 -2.88 -16.43
CA VAL A 90 69.32 -3.88 -15.84
C VAL A 90 69.76 -4.90 -16.91
N VAL A 91 68.84 -5.40 -17.72
CA VAL A 91 69.18 -6.33 -18.82
C VAL A 91 70.17 -5.69 -19.79
N VAL A 92 69.93 -4.46 -20.24
CA VAL A 92 70.81 -3.75 -21.18
C VAL A 92 72.20 -3.55 -20.58
N VAL A 93 72.28 -3.07 -19.34
CA VAL A 93 73.56 -2.86 -18.64
C VAL A 93 74.33 -4.18 -18.54
N VAL A 94 73.65 -5.27 -18.17
CA VAL A 94 74.32 -6.56 -18.00
C VAL A 94 74.80 -7.12 -19.33
N VAL A 95 74.01 -7.02 -20.40
CA VAL A 95 74.45 -7.43 -21.74
C VAL A 95 75.71 -6.66 -22.15
N VAL A 96 75.74 -5.34 -21.93
CA VAL A 96 76.92 -4.52 -22.23
C VAL A 96 78.13 -4.96 -21.40
N VAL A 97 77.96 -5.17 -20.08
CA VAL A 97 79.04 -5.63 -19.20
C VAL A 97 79.57 -7.00 -19.65
N VAL A 98 78.69 -7.95 -19.95
CA VAL A 98 79.09 -9.28 -20.43
C VAL A 98 79.88 -9.18 -21.73
N VAL A 99 79.41 -8.38 -22.70
CA VAL A 99 80.13 -8.17 -23.97
C VAL A 99 81.52 -7.56 -23.72
N VAL A 100 81.61 -6.52 -22.88
CA VAL A 100 82.90 -5.91 -22.55
C VAL A 100 83.85 -6.92 -21.89
N VAL A 101 83.38 -7.70 -20.93
CA VAL A 101 84.24 -8.68 -20.25
C VAL A 101 84.68 -9.77 -21.23
N VAL A 102 83.79 -10.26 -22.10
CA VAL A 102 84.16 -11.24 -23.14
C VAL A 102 85.24 -10.67 -24.06
N VAL A 103 85.10 -9.42 -24.51
CA VAL A 103 86.13 -8.76 -25.35
C VAL A 103 87.45 -8.65 -24.59
N VAL A 104 87.44 -8.23 -23.33
CA VAL A 104 88.66 -8.15 -22.49
C VAL A 104 89.31 -9.53 -22.34
N VAL A 105 88.53 -10.57 -22.04
CA VAL A 105 89.03 -11.96 -21.94
C VAL A 105 89.70 -12.37 -23.25
N VAL A 106 89.06 -12.12 -24.40
CA VAL A 106 89.61 -12.46 -25.72
C VAL A 106 90.93 -11.72 -25.97
N VAL A 107 90.98 -10.41 -25.68
CA VAL A 107 92.22 -9.61 -25.84
C VAL A 107 93.33 -10.15 -24.95
N VAL A 108 93.03 -10.44 -23.67
CA VAL A 108 94.00 -11.03 -22.74
C VAL A 108 94.51 -12.37 -23.25
N VAL A 109 93.63 -13.26 -23.72
CA VAL A 109 94.01 -14.54 -24.32
C VAL A 109 94.96 -14.33 -25.51
N VAL A 110 94.63 -13.40 -26.43
CA VAL A 110 95.48 -13.12 -27.60
C VAL A 110 96.84 -12.60 -27.17
N VAL A 111 96.90 -11.63 -26.25
CA VAL A 111 98.16 -11.08 -25.74
C VAL A 111 98.99 -12.17 -25.09
N VAL A 112 98.39 -13.01 -24.25
CA VAL A 112 99.06 -14.14 -23.61
C VAL A 112 99.63 -15.08 -24.67
N VAL A 113 98.84 -15.48 -25.67
CA VAL A 113 99.30 -16.39 -26.73
C VAL A 113 100.49 -15.77 -27.47
N VAL A 114 100.42 -14.49 -27.82
CA VAL A 114 101.53 -13.78 -28.46
C VAL A 114 102.77 -13.76 -27.56
N VAL A 115 102.62 -13.43 -26.28
CA VAL A 115 103.74 -13.44 -25.32
C VAL A 115 104.35 -14.84 -25.20
N VAL A 116 103.53 -15.88 -25.06
CA VAL A 116 104.00 -17.27 -25.02
C VAL A 116 104.75 -17.64 -26.29
N VAL A 117 104.22 -17.28 -27.47
CA VAL A 117 104.90 -17.53 -28.76
C VAL A 117 106.23 -16.79 -28.82
N VAL A 118 106.28 -15.51 -28.44
CA VAL A 118 107.53 -14.72 -28.42
C VAL A 118 108.54 -15.34 -27.44
N VAL A 119 108.11 -15.68 -26.22
CA VAL A 119 108.97 -16.34 -25.22
C VAL A 119 109.49 -17.66 -25.77
N VAL A 120 108.65 -18.50 -26.38
CA VAL A 120 109.07 -19.76 -26.99
C VAL A 120 110.08 -19.51 -28.12
N VAL A 121 109.85 -18.55 -29.01
CA VAL A 121 110.78 -18.20 -30.08
C VAL A 121 112.12 -17.72 -29.52
N VAL A 122 112.11 -16.81 -28.55
CA VAL A 122 113.33 -16.33 -27.89
C VAL A 122 114.07 -17.47 -27.22
N VAL A 123 113.37 -18.34 -26.49
CA VAL A 123 113.96 -19.53 -25.87
C VAL A 123 114.59 -20.43 -26.93
N VAL A 124 113.89 -20.72 -28.03
CA VAL A 124 114.42 -21.54 -29.12
C VAL A 124 115.67 -20.89 -29.73
N VAL A 125 115.65 -19.58 -29.99
CA VAL A 125 116.81 -18.85 -30.52
C VAL A 125 117.98 -18.90 -29.53
N VAL A 126 117.75 -18.65 -28.24
CA VAL A 126 118.78 -18.74 -27.20
C VAL A 126 119.35 -20.15 -27.13
N VAL A 127 118.51 -21.19 -27.16
CA VAL A 127 118.94 -22.58 -27.19
C VAL A 127 119.79 -22.85 -28.43
N VAL A 128 119.36 -22.42 -29.62
CA VAL A 128 120.13 -22.58 -30.87
C VAL A 128 121.47 -21.86 -30.78
N VAL A 129 121.51 -20.61 -30.29
CA VAL A 129 122.74 -19.84 -30.12
C VAL A 129 123.67 -20.52 -29.11
N VAL A 130 123.16 -20.97 -27.97
CA VAL A 130 123.95 -21.69 -26.97
C VAL A 130 124.49 -22.98 -27.58
N VAL A 131 123.69 -23.76 -28.30
CA VAL A 131 124.13 -24.97 -29.00
C VAL A 131 125.20 -24.63 -30.04
N VAL A 132 125.02 -23.60 -30.87
CA VAL A 132 126.01 -23.18 -31.88
C VAL A 132 127.30 -22.71 -31.21
N VAL A 133 127.23 -21.89 -30.16
CA VAL A 133 128.41 -21.44 -29.41
C VAL A 133 129.12 -22.63 -28.79
N VAL A 134 128.38 -23.57 -28.19
CA VAL A 134 128.97 -24.81 -27.64
C VAL A 134 129.61 -25.62 -28.75
N VAL A 135 128.97 -25.82 -29.89
CA VAL A 135 129.54 -26.52 -31.05
C VAL A 135 130.79 -25.81 -31.56
N VAL A 136 130.78 -24.48 -31.68
CA VAL A 136 131.95 -23.70 -32.12
C VAL A 136 133.07 -23.81 -31.10
N VAL A 137 132.78 -23.69 -29.80
CA VAL A 137 133.78 -23.86 -28.73
C VAL A 137 134.32 -25.29 -28.78
N VAL A 138 133.48 -26.30 -28.95
CA VAL A 138 133.91 -27.70 -29.11
C VAL A 138 134.81 -27.84 -30.34
N VAL A 139 134.43 -27.29 -31.49
CA VAL A 139 135.23 -27.34 -32.73
C VAL A 139 136.54 -26.58 -32.55
N VAL A 140 136.54 -25.39 -31.96
CA VAL A 140 137.76 -24.62 -31.70
C VAL A 140 138.66 -25.35 -30.71
N VAL A 141 138.12 -25.91 -29.64
CA VAL A 141 138.88 -26.73 -28.70
C VAL A 141 139.45 -27.95 -29.42
N VAL A 142 138.66 -28.65 -30.25
CA VAL A 142 139.14 -29.77 -31.06
C VAL A 142 140.22 -29.33 -32.04
N VAL A 143 140.05 -28.21 -32.75
CA VAL A 143 141.04 -27.69 -33.72
C VAL A 143 142.30 -27.23 -33.00
N VAL A 144 142.19 -26.52 -31.88
CA VAL A 144 143.34 -26.11 -31.05
C VAL A 144 144.04 -27.35 -30.52
N VAL A 145 143.31 -28.35 -30.05
CA VAL A 145 143.90 -29.64 -29.63
C VAL A 145 144.59 -30.29 -30.83
N VAL A 146 143.97 -30.35 -32.00
CA VAL A 146 144.59 -30.91 -33.22
C VAL A 146 145.81 -30.10 -33.66
N VAL A 147 145.78 -28.78 -33.59
CA VAL A 147 146.92 -27.90 -33.92
C VAL A 147 148.02 -28.05 -32.89
N VAL A 148 147.70 -28.11 -31.60
CA VAL A 148 148.67 -28.40 -30.55
C VAL A 148 149.26 -29.78 -30.76
N VAL A 149 148.45 -30.78 -31.09
CA VAL A 149 148.91 -32.12 -31.45
C VAL A 149 149.83 -32.06 -32.68
N VAL A 150 149.44 -31.36 -33.74
CA VAL A 150 150.22 -31.23 -34.98
C VAL A 150 151.50 -30.43 -34.74
N VAL A 151 151.47 -29.35 -33.97
CA VAL A 151 152.65 -28.56 -33.60
C VAL A 151 153.55 -29.37 -32.70
N VAL A 152 153.03 -30.11 -31.73
CA VAL A 152 153.83 -31.05 -30.94
C VAL A 152 154.42 -32.11 -31.86
N VAL A 153 153.67 -32.67 -32.79
CA VAL A 153 154.17 -33.63 -33.79
C VAL A 153 155.19 -33.00 -34.72
N VAL A 154 155.00 -31.78 -35.21
CA VAL A 154 155.90 -31.06 -36.12
C VAL A 154 157.14 -30.59 -35.39
N VAL A 155 157.04 -30.10 -34.15
CA VAL A 155 158.19 -29.80 -33.30
C VAL A 155 158.95 -31.09 -33.03
N VAL A 156 158.27 -32.20 -32.74
CA VAL A 156 158.92 -33.50 -32.63
C VAL A 156 159.58 -33.89 -33.96
N VAL A 157 158.93 -33.71 -35.11
CA VAL A 157 159.48 -34.02 -36.44
C VAL A 157 160.62 -33.08 -36.82
N VAL A 158 160.57 -31.79 -36.48
CA VAL A 158 161.63 -30.80 -36.73
C VAL A 158 162.78 -31.05 -35.77
N VAL A 159 162.53 -31.40 -34.51
CA VAL A 159 163.59 -31.86 -33.61
C VAL A 159 164.22 -33.13 -34.20
N VAL A 160 163.42 -34.08 -34.68
CA VAL A 160 163.91 -35.27 -35.38
C VAL A 160 164.70 -34.88 -36.64
N VAL A 161 164.23 -33.94 -37.46
CA VAL A 161 164.86 -33.55 -38.74
C VAL A 161 166.08 -32.65 -38.53
N VAL A 162 166.09 -31.74 -37.55
CA VAL A 162 167.28 -30.97 -37.16
C VAL A 162 168.32 -31.92 -36.60
N VAL A 163 167.91 -32.88 -35.77
CA VAL A 163 168.81 -33.97 -35.34
C VAL A 163 169.32 -34.76 -36.55
N VAL A 164 168.55 -34.91 -37.63
CA VAL A 164 168.97 -35.59 -38.87
C VAL A 164 169.79 -34.68 -39.82
N VAL A 165 169.58 -33.36 -39.88
CA VAL A 165 170.23 -32.39 -40.81
C VAL A 165 171.53 -31.85 -40.23
N VAL A 166 171.62 -31.69 -38.91
CA VAL A 166 172.90 -31.43 -38.21
C VAL A 166 173.90 -32.55 -38.47
N VAL A 167 173.44 -33.74 -38.86
CA VAL A 167 174.29 -34.87 -39.24
C VAL A 167 174.84 -34.76 -40.67
N VAL A 168 174.30 -33.88 -41.54
CA VAL A 168 174.67 -33.84 -42.98
C VAL A 168 175.69 -32.74 -43.34
N VAL A 169 175.90 -31.70 -42.52
CA VAL A 169 176.79 -30.57 -42.85
C VAL A 169 178.23 -30.74 -42.33
N VAL A 170 178.54 -31.82 -41.63
CA VAL A 170 179.89 -32.06 -41.08
C VAL A 170 180.50 -33.34 -41.67
N VAL A 171 180.61 -33.46 -43.00
CA VAL A 171 181.55 -34.40 -43.64
C VAL A 171 181.99 -33.88 -45.03
N VAL A 172 182.78 -32.80 -45.07
CA VAL A 172 183.66 -32.51 -46.23
C VAL A 172 185.08 -32.34 -45.69
N VAL A 173 185.99 -33.11 -46.29
CA VAL A 173 187.41 -33.36 -45.95
C VAL A 173 187.61 -34.56 -44.99
N VAL A 174 187.98 -35.67 -45.63
CA VAL A 174 188.34 -37.01 -45.14
C VAL A 174 187.18 -37.95 -44.79
N VAL A 175 186.85 -38.80 -45.77
CA VAL A 175 186.10 -40.04 -45.58
C VAL A 175 187.03 -41.09 -44.95
N VAL A 176 186.43 -41.97 -44.16
CA VAL A 176 186.85 -43.30 -43.71
C VAL A 176 187.17 -43.37 -42.20
N VAL A 177 186.32 -44.16 -41.52
CA VAL A 177 186.22 -44.58 -40.11
C VAL A 177 185.31 -43.71 -39.22
N VAL A 178 184.27 -44.36 -38.69
CA VAL A 178 183.21 -43.89 -37.76
C VAL A 178 181.93 -43.33 -38.41
N VAL A 179 181.33 -44.16 -39.25
CA VAL A 179 179.87 -44.29 -39.34
C VAL A 179 179.52 -45.52 -38.48
N VAL A 180 178.53 -45.46 -37.56
CA VAL A 180 177.60 -46.56 -37.13
C VAL A 180 177.02 -46.40 -35.70
N VAL A 181 177.70 -45.84 -34.69
CA VAL A 181 177.13 -45.84 -33.30
C VAL A 181 176.13 -44.71 -33.03
N VAL A 182 176.15 -43.64 -33.81
CA VAL A 182 175.37 -42.42 -33.54
C VAL A 182 173.92 -42.51 -34.07
N VAL A 183 173.54 -43.59 -34.77
CA VAL A 183 172.23 -43.69 -35.44
C VAL A 183 171.17 -44.45 -34.61
N VAL A 184 171.53 -45.44 -33.77
CA VAL A 184 170.54 -46.32 -33.08
C VAL A 184 169.99 -45.73 -31.77
N VAL A 185 170.79 -44.99 -31.00
CA VAL A 185 170.33 -44.35 -29.75
C VAL A 185 169.32 -43.23 -30.05
N VAL A 186 169.48 -42.57 -31.20
CA VAL A 186 168.56 -41.52 -31.66
C VAL A 186 167.18 -42.12 -31.97
N VAL A 187 167.10 -43.34 -32.51
CA VAL A 187 165.80 -43.96 -32.87
C VAL A 187 164.99 -44.37 -31.64
N VAL A 188 165.60 -44.95 -30.60
CA VAL A 188 164.87 -45.40 -29.38
C VAL A 188 164.34 -44.22 -28.58
N VAL A 189 165.14 -43.16 -28.42
CA VAL A 189 164.70 -41.93 -27.74
C VAL A 189 163.55 -41.29 -28.51
N VAL A 190 163.61 -41.29 -29.85
CA VAL A 190 162.52 -40.80 -30.70
C VAL A 190 161.25 -41.64 -30.51
N VAL A 191 161.34 -42.97 -30.41
CA VAL A 191 160.15 -43.83 -30.19
C VAL A 191 159.54 -43.61 -28.80
N VAL A 192 160.34 -43.51 -27.73
CA VAL A 192 159.81 -43.25 -26.38
C VAL A 192 159.17 -41.87 -26.29
N VAL A 193 159.79 -40.85 -26.89
CA VAL A 193 159.21 -39.50 -26.98
C VAL A 193 157.90 -39.53 -27.76
N VAL A 194 157.83 -40.29 -28.86
CA VAL A 194 156.59 -40.46 -29.64
C VAL A 194 155.50 -41.16 -28.81
N VAL A 195 155.81 -42.22 -28.05
CA VAL A 195 154.82 -42.92 -27.21
C VAL A 195 154.32 -42.03 -26.07
N VAL A 196 155.21 -41.31 -25.38
CA VAL A 196 154.81 -40.37 -24.32
C VAL A 196 153.95 -39.25 -24.89
N VAL A 197 154.31 -38.71 -26.07
CA VAL A 197 153.48 -37.74 -26.79
C VAL A 197 152.12 -38.32 -27.13
N VAL A 198 152.03 -39.55 -27.65
CA VAL A 198 150.75 -40.21 -27.97
C VAL A 198 149.89 -40.38 -26.71
N VAL A 199 150.46 -40.81 -25.58
CA VAL A 199 149.72 -40.96 -24.32
C VAL A 199 149.21 -39.61 -23.81
N VAL A 200 150.05 -38.57 -23.83
CA VAL A 200 149.64 -37.20 -23.45
C VAL A 200 148.53 -36.70 -24.37
N VAL A 201 148.63 -36.95 -25.68
CA VAL A 201 147.59 -36.60 -26.65
C VAL A 201 146.28 -37.33 -26.35
N VAL A 202 146.31 -38.63 -26.06
CA VAL A 202 145.10 -39.41 -25.72
C VAL A 202 144.47 -38.90 -24.42
N VAL A 203 145.25 -38.62 -23.38
CA VAL A 203 144.73 -38.08 -22.11
C VAL A 203 144.09 -36.70 -22.33
N VAL A 204 144.74 -35.81 -23.10
CA VAL A 204 144.17 -34.51 -23.44
C VAL A 204 142.86 -34.66 -24.22
N VAL A 205 142.78 -35.58 -25.18
CA VAL A 205 141.56 -35.87 -25.94
C VAL A 205 140.44 -36.37 -25.02
N VAL A 206 140.72 -37.30 -24.10
CA VAL A 206 139.72 -37.83 -23.15
C VAL A 206 139.20 -36.74 -22.22
N VAL A 207 140.08 -35.90 -21.66
CA VAL A 207 139.68 -34.77 -20.81
C VAL A 207 138.79 -33.79 -21.58
N VAL A 208 139.15 -33.48 -22.83
CA VAL A 208 138.35 -32.63 -23.71
C VAL A 208 136.97 -33.25 -23.93
N VAL A 209 136.87 -34.55 -24.27
CA VAL A 209 135.58 -35.23 -24.46
C VAL A 209 134.71 -35.17 -23.20
N VAL A 210 135.28 -35.40 -22.02
CA VAL A 210 134.54 -35.31 -20.74
C VAL A 210 134.01 -33.89 -20.51
N VAL A 211 134.83 -32.86 -20.73
CA VAL A 211 134.41 -31.46 -20.61
C VAL A 211 133.26 -31.16 -21.59
N VAL A 212 133.36 -31.62 -22.84
CA VAL A 212 132.30 -31.46 -23.84
C VAL A 212 131.00 -32.12 -23.38
N VAL A 213 131.05 -33.36 -22.87
CA VAL A 213 129.87 -34.06 -22.35
C VAL A 213 129.24 -33.31 -21.18
N VAL A 214 130.03 -32.83 -20.23
CA VAL A 214 129.54 -32.05 -19.08
C VAL A 214 128.85 -30.77 -19.55
N VAL A 215 129.45 -30.03 -20.50
CA VAL A 215 128.85 -28.82 -21.06
C VAL A 215 127.51 -29.14 -21.74
N VAL A 216 127.45 -30.21 -22.54
CA VAL A 216 126.19 -30.66 -23.18
C VAL A 216 125.12 -30.99 -22.15
N VAL A 217 125.47 -31.73 -21.08
CA VAL A 217 124.52 -32.07 -20.00
C VAL A 217 123.99 -30.81 -19.32
N VAL A 218 124.86 -29.85 -18.98
CA VAL A 218 124.45 -28.58 -18.37
C VAL A 218 123.50 -27.82 -19.29
N VAL A 219 123.79 -27.75 -20.59
CA VAL A 219 122.90 -27.10 -21.57
C VAL A 219 121.53 -27.79 -21.60
N VAL A 220 121.48 -29.12 -21.65
CA VAL A 220 120.23 -29.89 -21.63
C VAL A 220 119.43 -29.60 -20.37
N VAL A 221 120.08 -29.57 -19.19
CA VAL A 221 119.41 -29.24 -17.92
C VAL A 221 118.83 -27.83 -17.96
N VAL A 222 119.58 -26.84 -18.45
CA VAL A 222 119.09 -25.46 -18.59
C VAL A 222 117.89 -25.41 -19.54
N VAL A 223 117.92 -26.11 -20.68
CA VAL A 223 116.79 -26.18 -21.62
C VAL A 223 115.56 -26.79 -20.92
N VAL A 224 115.72 -27.89 -20.20
CA VAL A 224 114.62 -28.54 -19.47
C VAL A 224 114.03 -27.59 -18.42
N VAL A 225 114.86 -26.90 -17.63
CA VAL A 225 114.39 -25.92 -16.64
C VAL A 225 113.60 -24.80 -17.30
N VAL A 226 114.10 -24.25 -18.42
CA VAL A 226 113.40 -23.19 -19.16
C VAL A 226 112.05 -23.69 -19.68
N VAL A 227 111.98 -24.90 -20.25
CA VAL A 227 110.72 -25.51 -20.72
C VAL A 227 109.75 -25.69 -19.55
N VAL A 228 110.20 -26.18 -18.39
CA VAL A 228 109.36 -26.33 -17.19
C VAL A 228 108.80 -24.98 -16.73
N VAL A 229 109.62 -23.93 -16.72
CA VAL A 229 109.18 -22.56 -16.37
C VAL A 229 108.13 -22.06 -17.36
N VAL A 230 108.33 -22.24 -18.67
CA VAL A 230 107.35 -21.86 -19.71
C VAL A 230 106.03 -22.61 -19.50
N VAL A 231 106.07 -23.92 -19.25
CA VAL A 231 104.87 -24.72 -18.95
C VAL A 231 104.16 -24.20 -17.70
N LEU A 232 104.89 -23.90 -16.62
CA LEU A 232 104.33 -23.35 -15.39
C LEU A 232 103.62 -22.01 -15.65
N VAL A 233 104.25 -21.11 -16.42
CA VAL A 233 103.65 -19.82 -16.80
C VAL A 233 102.36 -20.04 -17.59
N VAL A 234 102.36 -20.94 -18.58
CA VAL A 234 101.16 -21.28 -19.35
C VAL A 234 100.05 -21.81 -18.44
N VAL A 235 100.37 -22.70 -17.51
CA VAL A 235 99.40 -23.24 -16.54
C VAL A 235 98.80 -22.12 -15.68
N VAL A 236 99.64 -21.23 -15.13
CA VAL A 236 99.16 -20.09 -14.32
C VAL A 236 98.22 -19.22 -15.14
N VAL A 237 98.54 -18.93 -16.40
CA VAL A 237 97.67 -18.11 -17.23
C VAL A 237 96.34 -18.82 -17.54
N VAL A 238 96.36 -20.12 -17.84
CA VAL A 238 95.12 -20.89 -18.04
C VAL A 238 94.25 -20.85 -16.79
N VAL A 239 94.85 -21.00 -15.59
CA VAL A 239 94.11 -20.89 -14.31
C VAL A 239 93.49 -19.51 -14.16
N VAL A 240 94.22 -18.43 -14.44
CA VAL A 240 93.70 -17.05 -14.38
C VAL A 240 92.52 -16.85 -15.34
N LEU A 241 92.61 -17.38 -16.57
CA LEU A 241 91.53 -17.32 -17.55
C LEU A 241 90.30 -18.11 -17.08
N VAL A 242 90.47 -19.31 -16.53
CA VAL A 242 89.37 -20.10 -15.97
C VAL A 242 88.70 -19.36 -14.82
N VAL A 243 89.46 -18.76 -13.91
CA VAL A 243 88.91 -17.95 -12.80
C VAL A 243 88.11 -16.77 -13.36
N LEU A 244 88.62 -16.07 -14.37
CA LEU A 244 87.92 -14.95 -15.01
C LEU A 244 86.58 -15.39 -15.63
N VAL A 245 86.55 -16.52 -16.33
CA VAL A 245 85.33 -17.11 -16.89
C VAL A 245 84.33 -17.47 -15.79
N VAL A 246 84.78 -18.09 -14.70
CA VAL A 246 83.93 -18.43 -13.55
C VAL A 246 83.34 -17.17 -12.92
N VAL A 247 84.12 -16.11 -12.74
CA VAL A 247 83.63 -14.82 -12.22
C VAL A 247 82.53 -14.24 -13.13
N VAL A 248 82.72 -14.27 -14.45
CA VAL A 248 81.69 -13.83 -15.41
C VAL A 248 80.42 -14.66 -15.27
N LEU A 249 80.53 -15.98 -15.20
CA LEU A 249 79.38 -16.87 -15.04
C LEU A 249 78.62 -16.59 -13.74
N VAL A 250 79.33 -16.33 -12.62
CA VAL A 250 78.71 -15.97 -11.35
C VAL A 250 77.98 -14.63 -11.45
N VAL A 251 78.58 -13.62 -12.08
CA VAL A 251 77.93 -12.31 -12.30
C VAL A 251 76.67 -12.47 -13.15
N VAL A 252 76.74 -13.23 -14.23
CA VAL A 252 75.58 -13.54 -15.09
C VAL A 252 74.49 -14.26 -14.29
N LEU A 253 74.85 -15.26 -13.48
CA LEU A 253 73.91 -15.98 -12.64
C LEU A 253 73.21 -15.05 -11.64
N VAL A 254 73.96 -14.19 -10.95
CA VAL A 254 73.40 -13.21 -10.00
C VAL A 254 72.41 -12.30 -10.71
N VAL A 255 72.73 -11.79 -11.90
CA VAL A 255 71.81 -10.98 -12.69
C VAL A 255 70.55 -11.77 -13.04
N VAL A 256 70.70 -12.99 -13.55
CA VAL A 256 69.55 -13.83 -13.91
C VAL A 256 68.63 -14.04 -12.70
N VAL A 257 69.19 -14.31 -11.52
CA VAL A 257 68.42 -14.41 -10.28
C VAL A 257 67.69 -13.10 -9.96
N VAL A 258 68.36 -11.95 -10.04
CA VAL A 258 67.73 -10.63 -9.82
C VAL A 258 66.60 -10.39 -10.81
N LEU A 259 66.78 -10.72 -12.09
CA LEU A 259 65.75 -10.59 -13.12
C LEU A 259 64.55 -11.50 -12.84
N VAL A 260 64.79 -12.75 -12.45
CA VAL A 260 63.72 -13.69 -12.06
C VAL A 260 62.92 -13.14 -10.88
N VAL A 261 63.60 -12.61 -9.85
CA VAL A 261 62.94 -11.98 -8.70
C VAL A 261 62.09 -10.78 -9.14
N LEU A 262 62.62 -9.91 -10.01
CA LEU A 262 61.87 -8.76 -10.52
C LEU A 262 60.65 -9.18 -11.34
N VAL A 263 60.77 -10.21 -12.17
CA VAL A 263 59.64 -10.77 -12.94
C VAL A 263 58.57 -11.34 -11.99
N LEU A 264 58.98 -12.05 -10.93
CA LEU A 264 58.05 -12.53 -9.91
C LEU A 264 57.33 -11.39 -9.18
N VAL A 265 58.04 -10.30 -8.85
CA VAL A 265 57.44 -9.10 -8.26
C VAL A 265 56.38 -8.49 -9.20
N VAL A 266 56.70 -8.37 -10.50
CA VAL A 266 55.73 -7.90 -11.50
C VAL A 266 54.52 -8.81 -11.57
N LEU A 267 54.71 -10.13 -11.59
CA LEU A 267 53.61 -11.10 -11.63
C LEU A 267 52.70 -10.95 -10.42
N VAL A 268 53.26 -10.83 -9.21
CA VAL A 268 52.49 -10.61 -7.98
C VAL A 268 51.70 -9.30 -8.06
N LEU A 269 52.30 -8.22 -8.54
CA LEU A 269 51.62 -6.93 -8.72
C LEU A 269 50.46 -7.02 -9.74
N VAL A 270 50.65 -7.77 -10.84
CA VAL A 270 49.58 -8.03 -11.82
C VAL A 270 48.44 -8.82 -11.20
N VAL A 271 48.72 -9.85 -10.38
CA VAL A 271 47.68 -10.60 -9.66
C VAL A 271 46.92 -9.69 -8.69
N VAL A 272 47.63 -8.84 -7.93
CA VAL A 272 46.99 -7.85 -7.03
C VAL A 272 46.10 -6.89 -7.82
N LEU A 273 46.56 -6.43 -8.98
CA LEU A 273 45.78 -5.56 -9.87
C LEU A 273 44.49 -6.25 -10.34
N VAL A 274 44.59 -7.50 -10.80
CA VAL A 274 43.43 -8.29 -11.23
C VAL A 274 42.43 -8.47 -10.08
N LEU A 275 42.90 -8.83 -8.89
CA LEU A 275 42.05 -8.97 -7.70
C LEU A 275 41.36 -7.65 -7.35
N LEU A 276 42.07 -6.53 -7.43
CA LEU A 276 41.51 -5.21 -7.16
C LEU A 276 40.42 -4.82 -8.17
N VAL A 277 40.62 -5.15 -9.45
CA VAL A 277 39.60 -4.97 -10.50
C VAL A 277 38.38 -5.88 -10.23
N VAL A 278 38.57 -7.13 -9.82
CA VAL A 278 37.47 -8.03 -9.45
C VAL A 278 36.68 -7.46 -8.27
N VAL A 279 37.36 -6.99 -7.22
CA VAL A 279 36.71 -6.35 -6.07
C VAL A 279 35.90 -5.12 -6.51
N LEU A 280 36.44 -4.30 -7.41
CA LEU A 280 35.73 -3.16 -7.97
C LEU A 280 34.44 -3.58 -8.70
N VAL A 281 34.52 -4.59 -9.58
CA VAL A 281 33.37 -5.10 -10.33
C VAL A 281 32.31 -5.63 -9.37
N VAL A 282 32.70 -6.41 -8.36
CA VAL A 282 31.77 -6.93 -7.35
C VAL A 282 31.09 -5.79 -6.59
N LEU A 283 31.83 -4.77 -6.18
CA LEU A 283 31.28 -3.59 -5.50
C LEU A 283 30.23 -2.88 -6.37
N VAL A 284 30.53 -2.65 -7.66
CA VAL A 284 29.58 -2.03 -8.60
C VAL A 284 28.32 -2.88 -8.75
N LEU A 285 28.46 -4.22 -8.85
CA LEU A 285 27.32 -5.13 -8.91
C LEU A 285 26.46 -5.08 -7.64
N VAL A 286 27.09 -5.06 -6.45
CA VAL A 286 26.36 -4.93 -5.17
C VAL A 286 25.54 -3.64 -5.14
N VAL A 287 26.09 -2.53 -5.63
CA VAL A 287 25.34 -1.26 -5.73
C VAL A 287 24.20 -1.34 -6.71
N LEU A 288 24.42 -1.94 -7.88
CA LEU A 288 23.37 -2.11 -8.87
C LEU A 288 22.20 -2.94 -8.31
N VAL A 289 22.51 -3.99 -7.54
CA VAL A 289 21.48 -4.79 -6.86
C VAL A 289 20.74 -3.96 -5.81
N LEU A 290 21.46 -3.20 -4.98
CA LEU A 290 20.86 -2.37 -3.92
C LEU A 290 19.97 -1.26 -4.49
N VAL A 291 20.51 -0.50 -5.45
CA VAL A 291 19.87 -0.09 -6.71
C VAL A 291 18.41 -0.53 -6.92
N VAL A 292 18.33 -1.69 -7.56
CA VAL A 292 17.11 -2.36 -8.00
C VAL A 292 16.20 -2.70 -6.83
N VAL A 293 16.73 -3.27 -5.74
CA VAL A 293 15.94 -3.63 -4.54
C VAL A 293 15.20 -2.42 -4.00
N LEU A 294 15.86 -1.28 -3.97
CA LEU A 294 15.28 -0.05 -3.47
C LEU A 294 14.21 0.52 -4.43
N VAL A 295 14.45 0.48 -5.74
CA VAL A 295 13.42 0.85 -6.72
C VAL A 295 12.18 -0.03 -6.57
N VAL A 296 12.36 -1.33 -6.39
CA VAL A 296 11.27 -2.27 -6.12
C VAL A 296 10.52 -1.90 -4.84
N LEU A 297 11.24 -1.56 -3.74
CA LEU A 297 10.61 -1.14 -2.49
C LEU A 297 9.74 0.12 -2.68
N VAL A 298 10.24 1.13 -3.40
CA VAL A 298 9.47 2.35 -3.72
C VAL A 298 8.21 2.01 -4.51
N LEU A 299 8.32 1.13 -5.52
CA LEU A 299 7.18 0.68 -6.31
C LEU A 299 6.13 -0.04 -5.46
N VAL A 300 6.56 -0.92 -4.55
CA VAL A 300 5.65 -1.61 -3.61
C VAL A 300 4.91 -0.60 -2.72
N VAL A 301 5.62 0.38 -2.17
CA VAL A 301 5.00 1.45 -1.35
C VAL A 301 3.98 2.24 -2.18
N LEU A 302 4.31 2.59 -3.42
CA LEU A 302 3.40 3.31 -4.31
C LEU A 302 2.13 2.50 -4.61
N VAL A 303 2.27 1.20 -4.89
CA VAL A 303 1.12 0.30 -5.11
C VAL A 303 0.23 0.24 -3.86
N LEU A 304 0.82 0.13 -2.67
CA LEU A 304 0.08 0.14 -1.40
C LEU A 304 -0.71 1.44 -1.20
N VAL A 305 -0.14 2.59 -1.58
CA VAL A 305 -0.84 3.88 -1.54
C VAL A 305 -2.04 3.88 -2.46
N VAL A 306 -1.88 3.42 -3.71
CA VAL A 306 -2.98 3.36 -4.68
C VAL A 306 -4.11 2.47 -4.16
N VAL A 307 -3.78 1.29 -3.61
CA VAL A 307 -4.77 0.37 -3.01
C VAL A 307 -5.52 1.04 -1.86
N LEU A 308 -4.81 1.75 -0.98
CA LEU A 308 -5.46 2.47 0.12
C LEU A 308 -6.40 3.57 -0.37
N VAL A 309 -5.98 4.36 -1.35
CA VAL A 309 -6.81 5.42 -1.94
C VAL A 309 -8.08 4.81 -2.54
N LEU A 310 -7.96 3.69 -3.26
CA LEU A 310 -9.12 2.98 -3.80
C LEU A 310 -10.06 2.48 -2.69
N LEU A 311 -9.53 1.91 -1.61
CA LEU A 311 -10.32 1.45 -0.46
C LEU A 311 -11.10 2.61 0.18
N VAL A 312 -10.46 3.76 0.32
CA VAL A 312 -11.08 4.98 0.84
C VAL A 312 -12.20 5.47 -0.07
N VAL A 313 -11.99 5.47 -1.39
CA VAL A 313 -13.04 5.84 -2.36
C VAL A 313 -14.24 4.90 -2.25
N VAL A 314 -14.00 3.58 -2.17
CA VAL A 314 -15.07 2.59 -1.99
C VAL A 314 -15.86 2.86 -0.69
N LEU A 315 -15.16 3.12 0.42
CA LEU A 315 -15.80 3.44 1.69
C LEU A 315 -16.67 4.70 1.60
N LEU A 316 -16.19 5.76 0.94
CA LEU A 316 -16.95 6.99 0.73
C LEU A 316 -18.22 6.73 -0.11
N VAL A 317 -18.13 5.88 -1.14
CA VAL A 317 -19.29 5.48 -1.95
C VAL A 317 -20.32 4.71 -1.09
N VAL A 318 -19.87 3.78 -0.24
CA VAL A 318 -20.77 3.05 0.68
C VAL A 318 -21.48 4.01 1.62
N VAL A 319 -20.74 4.95 2.22
CA VAL A 319 -21.31 5.98 3.10
C VAL A 319 -22.35 6.83 2.35
N LEU A 320 -22.06 7.25 1.11
CA LEU A 320 -23.01 8.00 0.28
C LEU A 320 -24.30 7.21 0.00
N VAL A 321 -24.19 5.91 -0.31
CA VAL A 321 -25.36 5.05 -0.53
C VAL A 321 -26.22 4.94 0.73
N VAL A 322 -25.60 4.78 1.91
CA VAL A 322 -26.32 4.75 3.19
C VAL A 322 -27.07 6.06 3.44
N VAL A 323 -26.44 7.20 3.18
CA VAL A 323 -27.10 8.53 3.28
C VAL A 323 -28.33 8.59 2.37
N LEU A 324 -28.18 8.20 1.10
CA LEU A 324 -29.27 8.22 0.13
C LEU A 324 -30.44 7.32 0.55
N LEU A 325 -30.16 6.13 1.08
CA LEU A 325 -31.19 5.21 1.59
C LEU A 325 -31.95 5.79 2.78
N VAL A 326 -31.24 6.45 3.71
CA VAL A 326 -31.87 7.12 4.85
C VAL A 326 -32.74 8.28 4.38
N VAL A 327 -32.26 9.11 3.43
CA VAL A 327 -33.03 10.20 2.81
C VAL A 327 -34.30 9.67 2.15
N LEU A 328 -34.20 8.56 1.40
CA LEU A 328 -35.36 7.92 0.77
C LEU A 328 -36.38 7.45 1.82
N LEU A 329 -35.92 6.84 2.91
CA LEU A 329 -36.80 6.39 4.00
C LEU A 329 -37.57 7.57 4.62
N VAL A 330 -36.93 8.75 4.79
CA VAL A 330 -37.61 9.99 5.24
C VAL A 330 -38.83 10.28 4.39
N VAL A 331 -38.60 10.31 3.08
CA VAL A 331 -39.61 10.74 2.12
C VAL A 331 -40.79 9.78 2.15
N VAL A 332 -40.53 8.47 2.19
CA VAL A 332 -41.58 7.45 2.26
C VAL A 332 -42.43 7.60 3.53
N VAL A 333 -41.81 7.77 4.69
CA VAL A 333 -42.53 7.93 5.97
C VAL A 333 -43.41 9.17 5.95
N VAL A 334 -42.90 10.31 5.49
CA VAL A 334 -43.66 11.56 5.38
C VAL A 334 -44.88 11.39 4.48
N VAL A 335 -44.73 10.72 3.34
CA VAL A 335 -45.83 10.47 2.40
C VAL A 335 -46.93 9.60 3.03
N LEU A 336 -46.56 8.51 3.70
CA LEU A 336 -47.53 7.63 4.37
C LEU A 336 -48.34 8.35 5.44
N LEU A 337 -47.68 9.25 6.17
CA LEU A 337 -48.27 10.00 7.27
C LEU A 337 -49.31 11.04 6.78
N VAL A 338 -49.02 11.69 5.65
CA VAL A 338 -49.98 12.57 4.95
C VAL A 338 -51.20 11.79 4.48
N LEU A 339 -51.00 10.58 3.95
CA LEU A 339 -52.11 9.74 3.49
C LEU A 339 -53.06 9.37 4.63
N LEU A 340 -52.55 8.99 5.80
CA LEU A 340 -53.33 8.58 6.97
C LEU A 340 -54.29 9.68 7.47
N LEU A 341 -53.88 10.95 7.42
CA LEU A 341 -54.68 12.09 7.86
C LEU A 341 -55.95 12.32 7.01
N LEU A 342 -55.95 11.88 5.75
CA LEU A 342 -57.06 12.12 4.82
C LEU A 342 -58.22 11.09 4.94
N LEU A 343 -58.09 10.02 5.74
CA LEU A 343 -59.02 8.88 5.76
C LEU A 343 -60.00 8.80 6.97
N LEU A 344 -60.17 9.83 7.82
CA LEU A 344 -61.03 9.77 9.04
C LEU A 344 -62.49 10.33 8.82
N PRO A 345 -63.61 9.62 9.17
CA PRO A 345 -65.02 10.04 8.93
C PRO A 345 -65.77 10.83 10.06
N ASN A 346 -66.89 11.51 9.75
CA ASN A 346 -67.69 12.44 10.61
C ASN A 346 -68.74 11.75 11.53
N HIS A 347 -68.90 12.16 12.81
CA HIS A 347 -69.54 11.34 13.90
C HIS A 347 -70.86 11.84 14.56
N TRP A 348 -71.65 12.76 14.00
CA TRP A 348 -72.81 13.38 14.70
C TRP A 348 -74.19 12.71 14.53
N GLU A 349 -74.30 11.57 13.84
CA GLU A 349 -75.59 10.89 13.53
C GLU A 349 -76.21 10.09 14.70
N ASN A 350 -75.50 9.90 15.82
CA ASN A 350 -75.90 8.96 16.87
C ASN A 350 -76.42 9.60 18.17
N VAL A 351 -76.77 10.90 18.15
CA VAL A 351 -77.25 11.59 19.36
C VAL A 351 -78.73 11.28 19.60
N THR A 352 -79.03 10.59 20.71
CA THR A 352 -80.40 10.17 21.08
C THR A 352 -81.03 10.99 22.20
N GLU A 353 -80.24 11.66 23.03
CA GLU A 353 -80.72 12.50 24.14
C GLU A 353 -79.96 13.82 24.14
N LEU A 354 -80.69 14.91 24.33
CA LEU A 354 -80.11 16.24 24.40
C LEU A 354 -80.75 17.04 25.54
N ASP A 355 -79.91 17.43 26.49
CA ASP A 355 -80.27 18.38 27.54
C ASP A 355 -79.46 19.65 27.37
N VAL A 356 -80.18 20.76 27.23
CA VAL A 356 -79.65 22.11 27.08
C VAL A 356 -80.37 23.08 28.03
N SER A 357 -80.88 22.58 29.15
CA SER A 357 -81.57 23.39 30.15
C SER A 357 -80.63 24.40 30.83
N ASP A 358 -81.14 25.54 31.29
CA ASP A 358 -80.38 26.55 32.05
C ASP A 358 -79.20 27.20 31.28
N ASN A 359 -79.30 27.33 29.96
CA ASN A 359 -78.22 27.82 29.10
C ASN A 359 -78.47 29.19 28.46
N GLY A 360 -79.54 29.89 28.83
CA GLY A 360 -79.87 31.21 28.26
C GLY A 360 -80.16 31.18 26.75
N ILE A 361 -80.40 30.02 26.15
CA ILE A 361 -80.53 29.83 24.70
C ILE A 361 -81.73 30.62 24.17
N SER A 362 -81.52 31.37 23.10
CA SER A 362 -82.57 32.19 22.45
C SER A 362 -83.27 31.46 21.29
N SER A 363 -82.57 30.56 20.61
CA SER A 363 -83.09 29.78 19.46
C SER A 363 -82.44 28.40 19.41
N LEU A 364 -83.22 27.36 19.11
CA LEU A 364 -82.73 25.98 19.07
C LEU A 364 -83.16 25.29 17.77
N ASP A 365 -82.18 24.94 16.92
CA ASP A 365 -82.37 24.09 15.73
C ASP A 365 -81.63 22.76 15.89
N VAL A 366 -82.40 21.70 16.10
CA VAL A 366 -81.90 20.33 16.25
C VAL A 366 -82.45 19.42 15.15
N SER A 367 -82.74 19.99 13.98
CA SER A 367 -83.34 19.27 12.87
C SER A 367 -82.41 18.24 12.21
N CYS A 368 -81.09 18.33 12.41
CA CYS A 368 -80.12 17.33 11.96
C CYS A 368 -80.04 16.08 12.85
N LEU A 369 -80.61 16.13 14.06
CA LEU A 369 -80.57 15.02 15.01
C LEU A 369 -81.74 14.06 14.75
N THR A 370 -81.58 13.23 13.72
CA THR A 370 -82.64 12.31 13.25
C THR A 370 -83.02 11.23 14.26
N CYS A 371 -82.11 10.89 15.18
CA CYS A 371 -82.28 9.85 16.20
C CYS A 371 -82.70 10.39 17.58
N LEU A 372 -83.02 11.67 17.71
CA LEU A 372 -83.32 12.29 19.01
C LEU A 372 -84.63 11.77 19.62
N THR A 373 -84.55 11.23 20.84
CA THR A 373 -85.66 10.61 21.58
C THR A 373 -86.14 11.45 22.76
N SER A 374 -85.25 12.22 23.39
CA SER A 374 -85.53 13.10 24.52
C SER A 374 -84.90 14.46 24.30
N LEU A 375 -85.71 15.51 24.45
CA LEU A 375 -85.24 16.90 24.43
C LEU A 375 -85.67 17.62 25.70
N VAL A 376 -84.68 18.09 26.46
CA VAL A 376 -84.87 18.92 27.65
C VAL A 376 -84.20 20.26 27.38
N CYS A 377 -84.99 21.34 27.41
CA CYS A 377 -84.51 22.69 27.12
C CYS A 377 -85.18 23.74 28.01
N SER A 378 -85.49 23.37 29.25
CA SER A 378 -86.21 24.23 30.19
C SER A 378 -85.31 25.36 30.71
N ASN A 379 -85.91 26.42 31.27
CA ASN A 379 -85.19 27.57 31.82
C ASN A 379 -84.25 28.24 30.81
N ASN A 380 -84.78 28.57 29.64
CA ASN A 380 -84.05 29.31 28.62
C ASN A 380 -84.83 30.55 28.16
N THR A 381 -84.34 31.25 27.15
CA THR A 381 -85.04 32.39 26.54
C THR A 381 -85.61 32.04 25.17
N ILE A 382 -85.87 30.75 24.93
CA ILE A 382 -86.18 30.23 23.60
C ILE A 382 -87.51 30.79 23.13
N THR A 383 -87.49 31.41 21.94
CA THR A 383 -88.70 31.93 21.28
C THR A 383 -89.30 30.92 20.30
N THR A 384 -88.45 30.11 19.67
CA THR A 384 -88.80 29.12 18.64
C THR A 384 -87.92 27.88 18.74
N ILE A 385 -88.51 26.70 18.58
CA ILE A 385 -87.80 25.42 18.49
C ILE A 385 -88.12 24.77 17.14
N THR A 386 -87.09 24.32 16.42
CA THR A 386 -87.20 23.46 15.23
C THR A 386 -86.58 22.09 15.50
N LEU A 387 -87.39 21.03 15.44
CA LEU A 387 -86.91 19.68 15.72
C LEU A 387 -87.47 18.62 14.77
N HIS A 388 -86.75 17.50 14.70
CA HIS A 388 -87.16 16.28 14.00
C HIS A 388 -87.91 15.34 14.95
N GLY A 389 -89.24 15.39 14.96
CA GLY A 389 -90.06 14.70 15.97
C GLY A 389 -90.30 13.20 15.73
N ALA A 390 -89.68 12.58 14.72
CA ALA A 390 -90.01 11.20 14.32
C ALA A 390 -89.80 10.16 15.44
N THR A 391 -88.78 10.35 16.29
CA THR A 391 -88.40 9.45 17.38
C THR A 391 -88.66 10.02 18.77
N LEU A 392 -89.23 11.22 18.86
CA LEU A 392 -89.35 11.97 20.11
C LEU A 392 -90.43 11.38 21.03
N THR A 393 -90.06 11.11 22.28
CA THR A 393 -90.93 10.52 23.31
C THR A 393 -91.19 11.47 24.48
N ALA A 394 -90.26 12.39 24.75
CA ALA A 394 -90.39 13.40 25.77
C ALA A 394 -89.92 14.77 25.27
N LEU A 395 -90.71 15.81 25.54
CA LEU A 395 -90.35 17.20 25.30
C LEU A 395 -90.67 18.04 26.53
N THR A 396 -89.63 18.63 27.12
CA THR A 396 -89.74 19.50 28.29
C THR A 396 -89.08 20.84 28.00
N ALA A 397 -89.91 21.85 27.73
CA ALA A 397 -89.50 23.20 27.36
C ALA A 397 -90.20 24.24 28.26
N ASP A 398 -90.23 23.95 29.56
CA ASP A 398 -90.87 24.80 30.55
C ASP A 398 -90.07 26.09 30.79
N ASN A 399 -90.74 27.14 31.26
CA ASN A 399 -90.13 28.40 31.65
C ASN A 399 -89.25 29.00 30.52
N ASN A 400 -89.91 29.30 29.40
CA ASN A 400 -89.31 29.86 28.20
C ASN A 400 -90.17 31.02 27.67
N LYS A 401 -89.77 31.60 26.53
CA LYS A 401 -90.55 32.64 25.83
C LYS A 401 -91.22 32.07 24.57
N LEU A 402 -91.55 30.78 24.59
CA LEU A 402 -92.01 30.04 23.42
C LEU A 402 -93.36 30.60 22.95
N SER A 403 -93.36 31.12 21.73
CA SER A 403 -94.58 31.54 21.03
C SER A 403 -94.93 30.61 19.87
N LYS A 404 -93.94 29.82 19.39
CA LYS A 404 -94.10 28.86 18.28
C LYS A 404 -93.24 27.62 18.49
N LEU A 405 -93.82 26.44 18.27
CA LEU A 405 -93.15 25.14 18.33
C LEU A 405 -93.34 24.41 16.99
N GLU A 406 -92.27 24.34 16.20
CA GLU A 406 -92.28 23.76 14.85
C GLU A 406 -91.65 22.36 14.83
N VAL A 407 -92.43 21.40 14.35
CA VAL A 407 -92.01 20.00 14.29
C VAL A 407 -92.19 19.49 12.86
N ARG A 408 -91.09 19.10 12.19
CA ARG A 408 -91.12 18.64 10.78
C ARG A 408 -91.85 17.30 10.61
N TYR A 409 -91.63 16.37 11.55
CA TYR A 409 -92.29 15.06 11.59
C TYR A 409 -92.99 14.90 12.93
N HIS A 410 -94.33 14.90 12.93
CA HIS A 410 -95.12 14.94 14.18
C HIS A 410 -94.86 13.70 15.07
N PRO A 411 -94.70 13.89 16.39
CA PRO A 411 -94.25 12.83 17.28
C PRO A 411 -95.44 11.95 17.69
N ARG A 412 -95.54 10.77 17.08
CA ARG A 412 -96.62 9.80 17.36
C ARG A 412 -96.47 9.11 18.72
N LYS A 413 -95.23 8.99 19.20
CA LYS A 413 -94.86 8.30 20.45
C LYS A 413 -94.61 9.27 21.61
N LEU A 414 -95.02 10.53 21.49
CA LEU A 414 -94.83 11.51 22.55
C LEU A 414 -95.68 11.12 23.76
N MET A 415 -95.03 10.81 24.88
CA MET A 415 -95.68 10.41 26.12
C MET A 415 -95.83 11.59 27.08
N LYS A 416 -94.83 12.49 27.10
CA LYS A 416 -94.77 13.65 27.99
C LYS A 416 -94.52 14.92 27.20
N LEU A 417 -95.44 15.87 27.34
CA LEU A 417 -95.28 17.24 26.83
C LEU A 417 -95.45 18.22 27.99
N SER A 418 -94.38 18.95 28.29
CA SER A 418 -94.38 20.03 29.27
C SER A 418 -93.88 21.30 28.59
N ILE A 419 -94.79 22.27 28.41
CA ILE A 419 -94.53 23.58 27.81
C ILE A 419 -95.18 24.69 28.66
N ALA A 420 -95.18 24.48 29.97
CA ALA A 420 -95.74 25.42 30.94
C ALA A 420 -94.90 26.69 31.04
N ARG A 421 -95.52 27.80 31.46
CA ARG A 421 -94.86 29.10 31.62
C ARG A 421 -94.19 29.56 30.33
N ASN A 422 -95.00 29.67 29.28
CA ASN A 422 -94.62 30.14 27.95
C ASN A 422 -95.61 31.21 27.46
N GLN A 423 -95.48 31.64 26.21
CA GLN A 423 -96.31 32.70 25.61
C GLN A 423 -97.28 32.15 24.55
N LEU A 424 -97.67 30.87 24.66
CA LEU A 424 -98.51 30.21 23.67
C LEU A 424 -99.94 30.76 23.72
N THR A 425 -100.48 31.12 22.56
CA THR A 425 -101.87 31.58 22.40
C THR A 425 -102.82 30.47 21.95
N ALA A 426 -102.28 29.36 21.43
CA ALA A 426 -103.00 28.15 21.09
C ALA A 426 -102.14 26.91 21.42
N VAL A 427 -102.80 25.80 21.73
CA VAL A 427 -102.14 24.50 21.86
C VAL A 427 -101.66 24.05 20.46
N PRO A 428 -100.45 23.50 20.32
CA PRO A 428 -99.95 23.07 19.01
C PRO A 428 -100.89 22.08 18.31
N PRO A 429 -101.33 22.34 17.06
CA PRO A 429 -102.29 21.48 16.37
C PRO A 429 -101.78 20.05 16.16
N TRP A 430 -100.47 19.85 16.03
CA TRP A 430 -99.86 18.54 15.83
C TRP A 430 -100.02 17.61 17.04
N LEU A 431 -100.36 18.14 18.22
CA LEU A 431 -100.59 17.34 19.42
C LEU A 431 -101.72 16.32 19.24
N VAL A 432 -102.65 16.56 18.30
CA VAL A 432 -103.67 15.58 17.89
C VAL A 432 -103.08 14.24 17.42
N SER A 433 -101.83 14.24 16.92
CA SER A 433 -101.14 13.04 16.41
C SER A 433 -100.44 12.23 17.50
N SER A 434 -100.30 12.79 18.70
CA SER A 434 -99.60 12.18 19.84
C SER A 434 -100.55 11.33 20.67
N THR A 435 -101.08 10.25 20.10
CA THR A 435 -102.10 9.39 20.75
C THR A 435 -101.61 8.71 22.03
N GLU A 436 -100.29 8.64 22.22
CA GLU A 436 -99.63 8.08 23.40
C GLU A 436 -99.39 9.11 24.52
N ALA A 437 -99.81 10.37 24.34
CA ALA A 437 -99.61 11.41 25.34
C ALA A 437 -100.36 11.08 26.63
N THR A 438 -99.61 10.99 27.73
CA THR A 438 -100.15 10.72 29.08
C THR A 438 -100.16 11.96 29.94
N PHE A 439 -99.23 12.88 29.69
CA PHE A 439 -99.06 14.11 30.43
C PHE A 439 -98.94 15.28 29.45
N VAL A 440 -99.85 16.25 29.58
CA VAL A 440 -99.82 17.51 28.83
C VAL A 440 -99.97 18.67 29.81
N ASP A 441 -98.91 19.45 29.94
CA ASP A 441 -98.92 20.71 30.69
C ASP A 441 -98.73 21.90 29.76
N VAL A 442 -99.78 22.71 29.68
CA VAL A 442 -99.85 23.98 28.96
C VAL A 442 -100.27 25.12 29.89
N SER A 443 -100.09 24.95 31.19
CA SER A 443 -100.39 25.96 32.20
C SER A 443 -99.52 27.20 32.06
N HIS A 444 -99.97 28.32 32.64
CA HIS A 444 -99.25 29.59 32.60
C HIS A 444 -98.90 30.02 31.16
N ASN A 445 -99.89 30.00 30.28
CA ASN A 445 -99.79 30.45 28.90
C ASN A 445 -100.86 31.54 28.62
N HIS A 446 -101.12 31.85 27.36
CA HIS A 446 -102.10 32.85 26.93
C HIS A 446 -103.24 32.23 26.12
N LEU A 447 -103.57 30.95 26.39
CA LEU A 447 -104.59 30.19 25.65
C LEU A 447 -105.98 30.80 25.88
N SER A 448 -106.70 31.11 24.80
CA SER A 448 -108.08 31.63 24.84
C SER A 448 -109.15 30.54 24.73
N SER A 449 -108.78 29.40 24.16
CA SER A 449 -109.58 28.19 24.06
C SER A 449 -108.67 26.95 24.11
N LEU A 450 -109.24 25.82 24.52
CA LEU A 450 -108.62 24.52 24.33
C LEU A 450 -109.22 23.86 23.09
N PRO A 451 -108.40 23.24 22.22
CA PRO A 451 -108.91 22.60 21.02
C PRO A 451 -109.74 21.36 21.38
N ALA A 452 -110.79 21.10 20.59
CA ALA A 452 -111.75 20.04 20.85
C ALA A 452 -111.11 18.64 20.92
N PHE A 453 -109.93 18.40 20.31
CA PHE A 453 -109.25 17.11 20.36
C PHE A 453 -108.80 16.70 21.77
N LEU A 454 -108.55 17.67 22.66
CA LEU A 454 -108.25 17.40 24.07
C LEU A 454 -109.48 16.85 24.81
N THR A 455 -110.69 17.18 24.32
CA THR A 455 -111.97 16.80 24.92
C THR A 455 -112.76 15.75 24.11
N SER A 456 -112.35 15.40 22.89
CA SER A 456 -113.10 14.53 21.98
C SER A 456 -112.60 13.07 21.94
N GLY A 457 -111.78 12.66 22.92
CA GLY A 457 -111.30 11.28 23.05
C GLY A 457 -110.18 10.89 22.08
N HIS A 458 -109.47 11.86 21.48
CA HIS A 458 -108.29 11.58 20.63
C HIS A 458 -107.08 11.17 21.48
N LEU A 459 -106.87 11.83 22.61
CA LEU A 459 -105.81 11.51 23.56
C LEU A 459 -106.32 10.54 24.63
N ARG A 460 -106.63 9.31 24.22
CA ARG A 460 -107.28 8.30 25.09
C ARG A 460 -106.46 7.93 26.32
N ARG A 461 -105.14 8.12 26.25
CA ARG A 461 -104.18 7.81 27.33
C ARG A 461 -103.84 9.03 28.18
N LEU A 462 -104.49 10.17 27.99
CA LEU A 462 -104.18 11.39 28.73
C LEU A 462 -104.67 11.28 30.17
N HIS A 463 -103.73 11.15 31.11
CA HIS A 463 -104.03 11.07 32.54
C HIS A 463 -104.05 12.46 33.19
N THR A 464 -103.17 13.36 32.73
CA THR A 464 -103.05 14.72 33.29
C THR A 464 -103.13 15.76 32.19
N LEU A 465 -104.10 16.66 32.32
CA LEU A 465 -104.22 17.87 31.52
C LEU A 465 -104.20 19.09 32.43
N SER A 466 -103.13 19.86 32.32
CA SER A 466 -102.96 21.11 33.05
C SER A 466 -103.04 22.28 32.09
N ALA A 467 -104.09 23.11 32.23
CA ALA A 467 -104.29 24.34 31.45
C ALA A 467 -104.69 25.52 32.34
N HIS A 468 -104.34 25.46 33.62
CA HIS A 468 -104.60 26.52 34.58
C HIS A 468 -103.73 27.76 34.30
N HIS A 469 -104.10 28.92 34.85
CA HIS A 469 -103.42 30.19 34.58
C HIS A 469 -103.33 30.51 33.07
N ASN A 470 -104.48 30.46 32.39
CA ASN A 470 -104.64 30.81 30.98
C ASN A 470 -105.77 31.87 30.82
N LYS A 471 -106.23 32.12 29.59
CA LYS A 471 -107.29 33.08 29.26
C LYS A 471 -108.56 32.36 28.73
N LEU A 472 -108.79 31.11 29.13
CA LEU A 472 -109.88 30.29 28.63
C LEU A 472 -111.24 30.92 29.01
N SER A 473 -112.04 31.26 28.01
CA SER A 473 -113.36 31.87 28.19
C SER A 473 -114.51 30.87 28.12
N ALA A 474 -114.25 29.71 27.53
CA ALA A 474 -115.15 28.57 27.51
C ALA A 474 -114.34 27.28 27.61
N PHE A 475 -114.92 26.29 28.29
CA PHE A 475 -114.48 24.91 28.21
C PHE A 475 -115.65 24.13 27.62
N SER A 476 -115.53 23.76 26.35
CA SER A 476 -116.62 23.13 25.61
C SER A 476 -116.37 21.65 25.48
N ILE A 477 -117.33 20.85 25.94
CA ILE A 477 -117.32 19.40 25.79
C ILE A 477 -118.34 19.05 24.71
N PRO A 478 -117.94 18.41 23.60
CA PRO A 478 -118.85 18.08 22.51
C PRO A 478 -120.07 17.27 23.02
N GLN A 479 -121.30 17.80 22.83
CA GLN A 479 -122.55 17.17 23.28
C GLN A 479 -122.90 15.86 22.56
N LYS A 480 -122.21 15.57 21.45
CA LYS A 480 -122.28 14.30 20.75
C LYS A 480 -120.85 13.82 20.60
N LEU A 481 -120.49 12.78 21.36
CA LEU A 481 -119.36 11.94 21.00
C LEU A 481 -119.71 11.37 19.62
N SER A 482 -119.15 11.95 18.56
CA SER A 482 -119.14 11.28 17.28
C SER A 482 -118.48 9.94 17.55
N TYR A 483 -119.26 8.85 17.49
CA TYR A 483 -118.74 7.50 17.47
C TYR A 483 -117.74 7.44 16.31
N ILE A 484 -116.45 7.61 16.62
CA ILE A 484 -115.42 7.46 15.61
C ILE A 484 -115.13 5.97 15.54
N ASN A 485 -116.01 5.27 14.79
CA ASN A 485 -115.61 4.05 14.11
C ASN A 485 -114.36 4.40 13.29
N ASN A 486 -113.35 3.54 13.40
CA ASN A 486 -112.12 3.63 12.61
C ASN A 486 -112.43 3.97 11.15
N GLY A 487 -111.92 5.12 10.70
CA GLY A 487 -111.95 5.53 9.30
C GLY A 487 -112.80 6.77 9.02
N SER A 488 -112.13 7.91 8.93
CA SER A 488 -112.57 9.11 8.18
C SER A 488 -113.68 9.95 8.82
N ALA A 489 -113.31 11.00 9.57
CA ALA A 489 -114.20 12.12 9.85
C ALA A 489 -113.50 13.44 9.50
N SER A 490 -114.08 14.13 8.53
CA SER A 490 -113.73 15.44 7.98
C SER A 490 -113.89 16.55 9.02
N VAL A 491 -112.86 17.38 9.17
CA VAL A 491 -112.99 18.71 9.79
C VAL A 491 -113.27 19.71 8.68
N ALA A 492 -114.52 20.15 8.62
CA ALA A 492 -114.96 21.26 7.80
C ALA A 492 -114.34 22.59 8.27
N ALA A 493 -114.24 23.51 7.32
CA ALA A 493 -113.58 24.80 7.33
C ALA A 493 -113.77 25.67 8.59
N TYR A 494 -112.64 26.17 9.11
CA TYR A 494 -112.55 27.53 9.65
C TYR A 494 -111.67 28.34 8.69
N SER A 495 -112.32 29.02 7.76
CA SER A 495 -111.72 30.01 6.86
C SER A 495 -112.01 31.42 7.39
N ASN A 496 -110.95 32.12 7.77
CA ASN A 496 -110.71 33.57 7.64
C ASN A 496 -109.35 33.82 8.33
N GLY A 497 -108.28 34.29 7.71
CA GLY A 497 -108.08 34.79 6.36
C GLY A 497 -106.91 35.76 6.42
N SER A 498 -105.76 35.39 5.87
CA SER A 498 -104.83 36.27 5.14
C SER A 498 -103.68 35.44 4.59
N SER A 499 -103.84 35.12 3.31
CA SER A 499 -102.82 34.84 2.27
C SER A 499 -101.64 35.86 2.33
N PRO A 500 -100.49 35.69 1.60
CA PRO A 500 -100.43 34.96 0.33
C PRO A 500 -99.14 34.19 -0.06
N TYR A 501 -99.29 33.55 -1.21
CA TYR A 501 -98.30 32.98 -2.14
C TYR A 501 -98.09 31.46 -2.18
N ARG A 502 -99.11 30.87 -2.82
CA ARG A 502 -99.16 29.73 -3.73
C ARG A 502 -98.15 29.81 -4.89
N SER A 503 -97.68 28.64 -5.36
CA SER A 503 -97.47 28.23 -6.79
C SER A 503 -96.24 27.29 -6.95
N HIS A 504 -96.22 26.12 -7.60
CA HIS A 504 -97.16 25.37 -8.45
C HIS A 504 -96.68 23.90 -8.66
N ASN A 505 -97.66 22.98 -8.81
CA ASN A 505 -97.78 21.72 -9.60
C ASN A 505 -96.71 20.59 -9.54
N GLY A 506 -97.02 19.29 -9.39
CA GLY A 506 -98.24 18.47 -9.67
C GLY A 506 -98.22 17.93 -11.13
N THR A 507 -98.52 16.69 -11.54
CA THR A 507 -99.16 15.48 -10.98
C THR A 507 -99.06 14.35 -12.04
N LYS A 508 -99.10 13.05 -11.66
CA LYS A 508 -99.41 11.92 -12.56
C LYS A 508 -100.89 11.51 -12.44
N GLN A 509 -101.53 11.24 -13.59
CA GLN A 509 -102.83 10.60 -13.82
C GLN A 509 -102.77 9.12 -13.33
N GLY A 510 -103.81 8.40 -12.91
CA GLY A 510 -105.17 8.22 -13.44
C GLY A 510 -105.59 6.72 -13.26
N PRO A 511 -106.84 6.30 -13.52
CA PRO A 511 -107.67 5.53 -12.57
C PRO A 511 -108.30 4.22 -13.11
N GLN A 512 -109.13 3.50 -12.30
CA GLN A 512 -110.53 3.07 -12.61
C GLN A 512 -111.10 1.95 -11.66
N ARG A 513 -112.36 2.19 -11.20
CA ARG A 513 -113.59 1.35 -10.93
C ARG A 513 -113.54 -0.20 -11.11
N SER A 514 -114.40 -1.08 -10.55
CA SER A 514 -115.68 -1.04 -9.79
C SER A 514 -116.17 -2.49 -9.45
N ASN A 515 -116.87 -2.65 -8.31
CA ASN A 515 -118.05 -3.53 -8.03
C ASN A 515 -118.02 -5.03 -7.57
N TYR A 516 -118.90 -5.26 -6.55
CA TYR A 516 -119.80 -6.39 -6.18
C TYR A 516 -119.38 -7.67 -5.41
N GLY A 517 -120.07 -7.89 -4.27
CA GLY A 517 -120.75 -9.16 -3.87
C GLY A 517 -120.05 -10.15 -2.92
N THR A 518 -120.32 -10.14 -1.60
CA THR A 518 -121.12 -11.12 -0.78
C THR A 518 -120.72 -12.62 -0.90
N SER A 519 -120.36 -13.37 0.16
CA SER A 519 -121.29 -13.91 1.18
C SER A 519 -120.60 -14.88 2.18
N SER A 520 -120.84 -14.67 3.49
CA SER A 520 -121.27 -15.63 4.56
C SER A 520 -120.83 -17.11 4.58
N THR A 521 -120.43 -17.70 5.71
CA THR A 521 -121.29 -18.29 6.78
C THR A 521 -120.39 -18.77 7.95
N GLN A 522 -120.58 -18.36 9.22
CA GLN A 522 -121.43 -18.89 10.32
C GLN A 522 -120.95 -20.18 11.02
N HIS A 523 -120.67 -20.09 12.34
CA HIS A 523 -121.39 -20.73 13.49
C HIS A 523 -120.57 -20.57 14.80
N SER A 524 -121.02 -19.76 15.79
CA SER A 524 -121.83 -20.08 17.01
C SER A 524 -121.04 -20.84 18.11
N SER A 525 -121.09 -20.60 19.42
CA SER A 525 -121.87 -19.73 20.34
C SER A 525 -121.37 -19.95 21.79
N GLN A 526 -121.31 -18.93 22.66
CA GLN A 526 -121.92 -18.94 24.03
C GLN A 526 -121.53 -17.70 24.86
N ASN A 527 -122.53 -17.22 25.61
CA ASN A 527 -122.61 -16.02 26.45
C ASN A 527 -121.56 -15.91 27.58
N ALA A 528 -121.08 -14.68 27.82
CA ALA A 528 -121.07 -14.06 29.16
C ALA A 528 -120.81 -12.53 29.06
N ASN A 529 -121.67 -11.76 29.75
CA ASN A 529 -121.44 -10.43 30.32
C ASN A 529 -121.40 -9.17 29.43
N LEU A 530 -122.58 -8.59 29.27
CA LEU A 530 -122.96 -7.20 29.61
C LEU A 530 -121.82 -6.19 29.85
N HIS A 531 -121.81 -5.16 28.99
CA HIS A 531 -121.43 -3.76 29.22
C HIS A 531 -120.11 -3.44 29.94
N GLU A 532 -119.07 -3.11 29.16
CA GLU A 532 -118.21 -1.96 29.50
C GLU A 532 -117.97 -1.15 28.21
N GLU A 533 -118.57 0.03 28.12
CA GLU A 533 -118.10 1.03 27.16
C GLU A 533 -116.63 1.35 27.49
N PRO A 534 -115.72 1.41 26.50
CA PRO A 534 -114.33 1.75 26.74
C PRO A 534 -114.26 3.15 27.33
N ARG A 535 -113.60 3.30 28.49
CA ARG A 535 -113.46 4.60 29.15
C ARG A 535 -112.89 5.63 28.17
N LEU A 536 -113.72 6.59 27.78
CA LEU A 536 -113.42 7.53 26.69
C LEU A 536 -112.43 8.61 27.13
N CYS A 537 -112.25 8.80 28.45
CA CYS A 537 -111.24 9.66 29.04
C CYS A 537 -110.57 8.99 30.26
N SER A 538 -109.26 8.72 30.18
CA SER A 538 -108.43 8.32 31.34
C SER A 538 -107.96 9.50 32.18
N LEU A 539 -108.63 10.64 32.05
CA LEU A 539 -108.19 11.90 32.64
C LEU A 539 -108.47 11.90 34.14
N GLU A 540 -107.43 11.70 34.92
CA GLU A 540 -107.48 11.72 36.39
C GLU A 540 -107.32 13.14 36.93
N VAL A 541 -106.52 13.97 36.26
CA VAL A 541 -106.18 15.31 36.73
C VAL A 541 -106.51 16.34 35.64
N LEU A 542 -107.49 17.18 35.93
CA LEU A 542 -107.89 18.32 35.10
C LEU A 542 -107.72 19.62 35.88
N LEU A 543 -106.69 20.41 35.56
CA LEU A 543 -106.43 21.69 36.22
C LEU A 543 -106.80 22.84 35.29
N LEU A 544 -107.92 23.51 35.58
CA LEU A 544 -108.44 24.65 34.81
C LEU A 544 -108.57 25.95 35.61
N HIS A 545 -108.12 26.00 36.88
CA HIS A 545 -108.24 27.18 37.72
C HIS A 545 -107.50 28.40 37.15
N HIS A 546 -107.83 29.61 37.62
CA HIS A 546 -107.24 30.86 37.13
C HIS A 546 -107.37 31.05 35.61
N ASN A 547 -108.59 30.83 35.11
CA ASN A 547 -109.03 31.13 33.74
C ASN A 547 -110.21 32.12 33.79
N LYS A 548 -110.83 32.41 32.63
CA LYS A 548 -112.01 33.30 32.51
C LYS A 548 -113.31 32.52 32.27
N LEU A 549 -113.42 31.31 32.84
CA LEU A 549 -114.59 30.44 32.63
C LEU A 549 -115.78 30.97 33.45
N PRO A 550 -116.90 31.37 32.81
CA PRO A 550 -118.08 31.86 33.53
C PRO A 550 -118.83 30.73 34.26
N SER A 551 -118.74 29.50 33.74
CA SER A 551 -119.29 28.29 34.34
C SER A 551 -118.55 27.07 33.78
N LEU A 552 -118.68 25.93 34.45
CA LEU A 552 -118.27 24.64 33.89
C LEU A 552 -119.41 24.09 33.02
N PRO A 553 -119.08 23.44 31.89
CA PRO A 553 -120.10 22.84 31.03
C PRO A 553 -120.87 21.75 31.79
N ALA A 554 -122.20 21.74 31.66
CA ALA A 554 -123.09 20.88 32.44
C ALA A 554 -122.78 19.37 32.28
N ASN A 555 -122.17 18.99 31.17
CA ASN A 555 -121.75 17.62 30.85
C ASN A 555 -120.29 17.29 31.25
N LEU A 556 -119.62 18.12 32.06
CA LEU A 556 -118.26 17.86 32.53
C LEU A 556 -118.12 16.56 33.31
N PHE A 557 -118.96 16.40 34.33
CA PHE A 557 -118.90 15.21 35.18
C PHE A 557 -119.30 13.96 34.40
N THR A 558 -120.24 14.06 33.46
CA THR A 558 -120.56 12.93 32.56
C THR A 558 -119.45 12.59 31.59
N TRP A 559 -118.58 13.56 31.26
CA TRP A 559 -117.43 13.34 30.38
C TRP A 559 -116.24 12.76 31.13
N LEU A 560 -115.98 13.20 32.36
CA LEU A 560 -114.94 12.62 33.22
C LEU A 560 -115.28 11.19 33.67
N ASN A 561 -116.57 10.89 33.83
CA ASN A 561 -117.05 9.59 34.29
C ASN A 561 -117.32 8.60 33.14
N ARG A 562 -117.03 9.00 31.89
CA ARG A 562 -117.12 8.18 30.68
C ARG A 562 -115.74 7.81 30.19
#